data_AF-A0A967DBR4-F1
#
_entry.id   AF-A0A967DBR4-F1
#
_cell.length_a   1.000
_cell.length_b   1.000
_cell.length_c   1.000
_cell.angle_alpha   90.00
_cell.angle_beta   90.00
_cell.angle_gamma   90.00
#
_symmetry.space_group_name_H-M   'P 1'
#
loop_
_entity.id
_entity.type
_entity.pdbx_description
1 polymer ?
#
loop_
_entity_poly.entity_id
_entity_poly.type
_entity_poly.pdbx_seq_one_letter_code
_entity_poly.pdbx_strand_id
1 'polypeptide(L)'
;MRRLLLLIGSAAILVLSGCASTSPEWSSSSADTRRDPRAAKAPRVDLSKQSVSNLMAPSNDLWVQIRQGFQLPELDSPLVEKQTQWLVNRPDYVNRSMARSSRYLFYIVEEVNRRNMPTEIALLPFVESAFNPEAKSTAKAMGIWQFMPRTGQDFKLTQN
;
A
#
# COMPACT_ATOMS: atom_id res chain seq x y z
N MET A 1 -33.01 7.06 -71.27
CA MET A 1 -33.86 8.06 -70.59
C MET A 1 -33.12 8.57 -69.36
N ARG A 2 -32.95 9.91 -69.26
CA ARG A 2 -32.49 10.72 -68.09
C ARG A 2 -31.06 10.43 -67.56
N ARG A 3 -30.02 11.15 -68.04
CA ARG A 3 -29.42 12.44 -67.54
C ARG A 3 -28.69 12.26 -66.18
N LEU A 4 -27.35 12.22 -66.05
CA LEU A 4 -26.25 13.19 -66.35
C LEU A 4 -25.97 14.21 -65.20
N LEU A 5 -24.74 14.16 -64.64
CA LEU A 5 -23.92 15.26 -64.00
C LEU A 5 -24.41 15.81 -62.63
N LEU A 6 -23.62 16.21 -61.60
CA LEU A 6 -22.24 16.71 -61.40
C LEU A 6 -21.81 16.59 -59.91
N LEU A 7 -20.48 16.50 -59.69
CA LEU A 7 -19.57 17.15 -58.69
C LEU A 7 -20.15 17.59 -57.32
N ILE A 8 -19.49 17.34 -56.18
CA ILE A 8 -18.48 18.17 -55.47
C ILE A 8 -18.43 17.49 -54.07
N GLY A 9 -17.37 17.26 -53.31
CA GLY A 9 -15.99 17.73 -53.26
C GLY A 9 -15.46 17.40 -51.85
N SER A 10 -14.14 17.49 -51.72
CA SER A 10 -13.42 17.78 -50.46
C SER A 10 -13.25 16.67 -49.42
N ALA A 11 -12.03 16.16 -49.41
CA ALA A 11 -11.37 15.49 -48.30
C ALA A 11 -11.41 16.33 -47.01
N ALA A 12 -11.54 15.65 -45.85
CA ALA A 12 -11.06 16.16 -44.57
C ALA A 12 -10.45 15.00 -43.78
N ILE A 13 -9.21 15.20 -43.40
CA ILE A 13 -8.22 14.27 -42.87
C ILE A 13 -8.53 13.99 -41.39
N LEU A 14 -8.64 12.71 -41.01
CA LEU A 14 -8.63 12.27 -39.61
C LEU A 14 -7.18 12.28 -39.10
N VAL A 15 -6.79 13.33 -38.38
CA VAL A 15 -5.56 13.35 -37.57
C VAL A 15 -5.95 13.07 -36.12
N LEU A 16 -5.67 11.86 -35.64
CA LEU A 16 -5.75 11.50 -34.21
C LEU A 16 -4.52 10.67 -33.87
N SER A 17 -3.47 11.33 -33.36
CA SER A 17 -2.57 10.82 -32.32
C SER A 17 -1.55 11.89 -31.97
N GLY A 18 -1.85 12.67 -30.93
CA GLY A 18 -0.86 13.43 -30.19
C GLY A 18 -0.55 12.68 -28.90
N CYS A 19 0.67 12.17 -28.75
CA CYS A 19 1.18 11.71 -27.47
C CYS A 19 1.62 12.94 -26.66
N ALA A 20 0.88 13.29 -25.62
CA ALA A 20 1.34 14.24 -24.61
C ALA A 20 1.77 13.47 -23.37
N SER A 21 3.06 13.17 -23.27
CA SER A 21 3.71 12.73 -22.03
C SER A 21 4.00 13.96 -21.18
N THR A 22 3.15 14.23 -20.19
CA THR A 22 3.39 15.28 -19.19
C THR A 22 4.17 14.68 -18.02
N SER A 23 5.44 15.06 -17.89
CA SER A 23 6.19 14.95 -16.64
C SER A 23 5.50 15.83 -15.58
N PRO A 24 5.21 15.34 -14.36
CA PRO A 24 4.81 16.24 -13.29
C PRO A 24 6.06 16.97 -12.79
N GLU A 25 6.29 18.17 -13.30
CA GLU A 25 7.27 19.10 -12.76
C GLU A 25 6.70 19.68 -11.47
N TRP A 26 7.09 19.10 -10.33
CA TRP A 26 6.76 19.62 -9.01
C TRP A 26 7.43 20.98 -8.82
N SER A 27 6.74 22.04 -9.23
CA SER A 27 7.12 23.40 -8.90
C SER A 27 6.84 23.61 -7.42
N SER A 28 7.92 23.64 -6.62
CA SER A 28 7.85 24.07 -5.23
C SER A 28 7.54 25.58 -5.20
N SER A 29 6.26 25.91 -5.22
CA SER A 29 5.80 27.24 -4.85
C SER A 29 6.15 27.43 -3.37
N SER A 30 7.04 28.37 -3.11
CA SER A 30 7.41 28.84 -1.78
C SER A 30 6.15 29.39 -1.10
N ALA A 31 5.43 28.51 -0.39
CA ALA A 31 4.32 28.91 0.45
C ALA A 31 4.88 29.78 1.58
N ASP A 32 4.45 31.05 1.57
CA ASP A 32 4.71 32.06 2.59
C ASP A 32 4.41 31.48 3.97
N THR A 33 5.47 31.12 4.68
CA THR A 33 5.39 30.52 6.00
C THR A 33 5.32 31.67 7.00
N ARG A 34 4.11 31.95 7.50
CA ARG A 34 3.96 32.64 8.79
C ARG A 34 4.87 31.94 9.79
N ARG A 35 5.93 32.63 10.23
CA ARG A 35 6.92 32.11 11.18
C ARG A 35 6.22 31.82 12.51
N ASP A 36 5.85 30.56 12.72
CA ASP A 36 5.50 30.07 14.05
C ASP A 36 6.81 30.02 14.89
N PRO A 37 6.93 30.81 15.97
CA PRO A 37 8.11 30.82 16.83
C PRO A 37 8.37 29.46 17.50
N ARG A 38 7.39 28.55 17.54
CA ARG A 38 7.54 27.19 18.07
C ARG A 38 8.30 26.27 17.11
N ALA A 39 8.17 26.48 15.80
CA ALA A 39 8.91 25.75 14.77
C ALA A 39 10.39 26.13 14.72
N ALA A 40 10.76 27.32 15.21
CA ALA A 40 12.15 27.75 15.29
C ALA A 40 12.97 26.99 16.37
N LYS A 41 12.28 26.38 17.35
CA LYS A 41 12.90 25.70 18.50
C LYS A 41 12.93 24.18 18.37
N ALA A 42 12.33 23.62 17.31
CA ALA A 42 12.40 22.20 17.04
C ALA A 42 13.83 21.82 16.64
N PRO A 43 14.40 20.71 17.18
CA PRO A 43 15.65 20.17 16.68
C PRO A 43 15.52 19.92 15.18
N ARG A 44 16.27 20.68 14.37
CA ARG A 44 16.32 20.45 12.93
C ARG A 44 17.18 19.22 12.71
N VAL A 45 16.55 18.13 12.29
CA VAL A 45 17.27 16.93 11.86
C VAL A 45 17.92 17.24 10.53
N ASP A 46 19.26 17.28 10.54
CA ASP A 46 20.06 17.53 9.34
C ASP A 46 20.19 16.23 8.53
N LEU A 47 19.22 16.02 7.64
CA LEU A 47 19.15 14.89 6.73
C LEU A 47 20.36 14.81 5.78
N SER A 48 21.17 15.87 5.66
CA SER A 48 22.40 15.86 4.85
C SER A 48 23.61 15.28 5.59
N LYS A 49 23.56 15.22 6.93
CA LYS A 49 24.65 14.71 7.78
C LYS A 49 24.38 13.33 8.35
N GLN A 50 23.12 12.90 8.40
CA GLN A 50 22.77 11.54 8.78
C GLN A 50 22.83 10.63 7.56
N SER A 51 23.94 9.89 7.43
CA SER A 51 24.04 8.82 6.46
C SER A 51 23.04 7.72 6.84
N VAL A 52 21.97 7.60 6.05
CA VAL A 52 21.06 6.43 6.06
C VAL A 52 21.75 5.14 5.64
N SER A 53 23.03 5.18 5.24
CA SER A 53 23.81 4.01 4.83
C SER A 53 24.11 3.05 5.99
N ASN A 54 24.03 3.50 7.24
CA ASN A 54 24.10 2.63 8.43
C ASN A 54 22.78 1.93 8.75
N LEU A 55 21.69 2.24 8.03
CA LEU A 55 20.58 1.31 7.89
C LEU A 55 21.03 0.24 6.90
N MET A 56 21.93 -0.64 7.32
CA MET A 56 22.10 -1.92 6.64
C MET A 56 20.79 -2.70 6.83
N ALA A 57 19.78 -2.35 6.03
CA ALA A 57 18.59 -3.15 5.87
C ALA A 57 19.07 -4.47 5.24
N PRO A 58 18.86 -5.61 5.90
CA PRO A 58 19.01 -6.90 5.25
C PRO A 58 18.02 -6.88 4.07
N SER A 59 18.53 -6.63 2.86
CA SER A 59 17.80 -6.26 1.64
C SER A 59 16.94 -4.97 1.73
N ASN A 60 17.02 -4.11 0.70
CA ASN A 60 16.04 -3.02 0.48
C ASN A 60 14.63 -3.54 0.15
N ASP A 61 14.37 -4.84 0.31
CA ASP A 61 13.14 -5.51 -0.02
C ASP A 61 12.50 -6.11 1.23
N LEU A 62 11.44 -5.45 1.70
CA LEU A 62 10.67 -5.88 2.86
C LEU A 62 10.12 -7.30 2.70
N TRP A 63 9.84 -7.76 1.47
CA TRP A 63 9.34 -9.11 1.23
C TRP A 63 10.39 -10.19 1.46
N VAL A 64 11.64 -9.89 1.14
CA VAL A 64 12.76 -10.81 1.42
C VAL A 64 12.95 -10.93 2.92
N GLN A 65 12.91 -9.81 3.65
CA GLN A 65 12.99 -9.80 5.11
C GLN A 65 11.85 -10.62 5.75
N ILE A 66 10.60 -10.40 5.29
CA ILE A 66 9.46 -11.18 5.76
C ILE A 66 9.69 -12.66 5.48
N ARG A 67 10.09 -13.06 4.27
CA ARG A 67 10.31 -14.47 3.93
C ARG A 67 11.42 -15.12 4.76
N GLN A 68 12.50 -14.40 5.04
CA GLN A 68 13.64 -14.93 5.81
C GLN A 68 13.31 -15.16 7.28
N GLY A 69 12.38 -14.41 7.85
CA GLY A 69 11.95 -14.56 9.24
C GLY A 69 10.82 -15.57 9.45
N PHE A 70 10.36 -16.26 8.40
CA PHE A 70 9.30 -17.26 8.51
C PHE A 70 9.75 -18.44 9.36
N GLN A 71 8.91 -18.86 10.31
CA GLN A 71 9.15 -20.04 11.13
C GLN A 71 8.09 -21.13 10.94
N LEU A 72 6.99 -20.82 10.25
CA LEU A 72 5.98 -21.78 9.87
C LEU A 72 6.61 -22.91 9.02
N PRO A 73 6.43 -24.19 9.40
CA PRO A 73 6.89 -25.29 8.59
C PRO A 73 6.13 -25.33 7.26
N GLU A 74 6.69 -26.03 6.28
CA GLU A 74 5.98 -26.30 5.04
C GLU A 74 4.71 -27.10 5.33
N LEU A 75 3.57 -26.60 4.85
CA LEU A 75 2.26 -27.20 5.04
C LEU A 75 1.75 -27.68 3.68
N ASP A 76 1.76 -29.00 3.47
CA ASP A 76 1.13 -29.61 2.32
C ASP A 76 -0.24 -30.17 2.73
N SER A 77 -1.29 -29.42 2.41
CA SER A 77 -2.66 -29.87 2.68
C SER A 77 -3.64 -29.35 1.62
N PRO A 78 -4.77 -30.04 1.40
CA PRO A 78 -5.81 -29.58 0.47
C PRO A 78 -6.36 -28.19 0.82
N LEU A 79 -6.30 -27.78 2.08
CA LEU A 79 -6.72 -26.44 2.51
C LEU A 79 -5.75 -25.37 2.02
N VAL A 80 -4.44 -25.62 2.13
CA VAL A 80 -3.41 -24.69 1.63
C VAL A 80 -3.55 -24.53 0.13
N GLU A 81 -3.65 -25.63 -0.63
CA GLU A 81 -3.84 -25.58 -2.08
C GLU A 81 -5.09 -24.79 -2.45
N LYS A 82 -6.23 -25.05 -1.79
CA LYS A 82 -7.48 -24.33 -2.03
C LYS A 82 -7.34 -22.82 -1.80
N GLN A 83 -6.66 -22.40 -0.74
CA GLN A 83 -6.48 -20.97 -0.43
C GLN A 83 -5.50 -20.31 -1.40
N THR A 84 -4.41 -21.00 -1.77
CA THR A 84 -3.48 -20.55 -2.80
C THR A 84 -4.22 -20.31 -4.12
N GLN A 85 -5.01 -21.28 -4.58
CA GLN A 85 -5.82 -21.13 -5.79
C GLN A 85 -6.85 -19.98 -5.65
N TRP A 86 -7.46 -19.80 -4.47
CA TRP A 86 -8.39 -18.70 -4.25
C TRP A 86 -7.73 -17.32 -4.43
N LEU A 87 -6.48 -17.18 -3.95
CA LEU A 87 -5.68 -15.96 -4.06
C LEU A 87 -5.16 -15.73 -5.48
N VAL A 88 -4.62 -16.77 -6.13
CA VAL A 88 -4.14 -16.72 -7.52
C VAL A 88 -5.25 -16.27 -8.46
N ASN A 89 -6.47 -16.77 -8.26
CA ASN A 89 -7.63 -16.42 -9.07
C ASN A 89 -8.24 -15.04 -8.71
N ARG A 90 -7.66 -14.29 -7.77
CA ARG A 90 -8.15 -12.97 -7.32
C ARG A 90 -7.02 -11.93 -7.24
N PRO A 91 -6.34 -11.63 -8.35
CA PRO A 91 -5.24 -10.66 -8.37
C PRO A 91 -5.67 -9.28 -7.89
N ASP A 92 -6.89 -8.83 -8.21
CA ASP A 92 -7.41 -7.54 -7.75
C ASP A 92 -7.55 -7.47 -6.22
N TYR A 93 -7.92 -8.59 -5.58
CA TYR A 93 -8.00 -8.66 -4.12
C TYR A 93 -6.60 -8.53 -3.51
N VAL A 94 -5.62 -9.27 -4.06
CA VAL A 94 -4.22 -9.21 -3.62
C VAL A 94 -3.68 -7.79 -3.80
N ASN A 95 -3.82 -7.21 -4.99
CA ASN A 95 -3.32 -5.87 -5.32
C ASN A 95 -3.91 -4.79 -4.41
N ARG A 96 -5.23 -4.81 -4.16
CA ARG A 96 -5.85 -3.85 -3.22
C ARG A 96 -5.35 -4.01 -1.80
N SER A 97 -5.13 -5.25 -1.35
CA SER A 97 -4.61 -5.55 -0.02
C SER A 97 -3.16 -5.06 0.11
N MET A 98 -2.33 -5.26 -0.92
CA MET A 98 -0.95 -4.76 -0.96
C MET A 98 -0.88 -3.23 -1.01
N ALA A 99 -1.77 -2.59 -1.79
CA ALA A 99 -1.86 -1.14 -1.82
C ALA A 99 -2.19 -0.56 -0.43
N ARG A 100 -3.10 -1.20 0.31
CA ARG A 100 -3.45 -0.81 1.68
C ARG A 100 -2.32 -1.10 2.68
N SER A 101 -1.63 -2.23 2.53
CA SER A 101 -0.57 -2.64 3.46
C SER A 101 0.64 -1.70 3.43
N SER A 102 0.87 -1.00 2.32
CA SER A 102 1.99 -0.06 2.14
C SER A 102 2.18 0.95 3.29
N ARG A 103 1.09 1.35 3.96
CA ARG A 103 1.12 2.31 5.08
C ARG A 103 1.55 1.72 6.42
N TYR A 104 1.45 0.40 6.56
CA TYR A 104 1.54 -0.29 7.86
C TYR A 104 2.62 -1.36 7.92
N LEU A 105 2.89 -2.04 6.81
CA LEU A 105 3.64 -3.29 6.81
C LEU A 105 5.07 -3.11 7.35
N PHE A 106 5.75 -2.02 7.00
CA PHE A 106 7.08 -1.71 7.52
C PHE A 106 7.09 -1.66 9.06
N TYR A 107 6.17 -0.89 9.65
CA TYR A 107 6.06 -0.73 11.10
C TYR A 107 5.70 -2.05 11.79
N ILE A 108 4.80 -2.84 11.20
CA ILE A 108 4.42 -4.14 11.75
C ILE A 108 5.61 -5.09 11.75
N VAL A 109 6.36 -5.17 10.65
CA VAL A 109 7.56 -6.03 10.55
C VAL A 109 8.63 -5.60 11.55
N GLU A 110 8.85 -4.29 11.71
CA GLU A 110 9.77 -3.75 12.72
C GLU A 110 9.37 -4.18 14.14
N GLU A 111 8.09 -4.04 14.51
CA GLU A 111 7.59 -4.43 15.83
C GLU A 111 7.61 -5.95 16.07
N VAL A 112 7.33 -6.75 15.04
CA VAL A 112 7.42 -8.22 15.10
C VAL A 112 8.87 -8.65 15.33
N ASN A 113 9.81 -8.09 14.57
CA ASN A 113 11.24 -8.36 14.75
C ASN A 113 11.75 -7.90 16.11
N ARG A 114 11.36 -6.71 16.57
CA ARG A 114 11.73 -6.16 17.88
C ARG A 114 11.31 -7.08 19.03
N ARG A 115 10.25 -7.87 18.84
CA ARG A 115 9.71 -8.82 19.82
C ARG A 115 10.22 -10.25 19.61
N ASN A 116 11.14 -10.47 18.68
CA ASN A 116 11.64 -11.78 18.27
C ASN A 116 10.49 -12.74 17.89
N MET A 117 9.46 -12.21 17.24
CA MET A 117 8.33 -12.98 16.75
C MET A 117 8.55 -13.40 15.29
N PRO A 118 7.95 -14.52 14.84
CA PRO A 118 7.99 -14.92 13.44
C PRO A 118 7.36 -13.87 12.52
N THR A 119 8.00 -13.57 11.39
CA THR A 119 7.60 -12.45 10.50
C THR A 119 6.28 -12.70 9.77
N GLU A 120 5.81 -13.94 9.66
CA GLU A 120 4.48 -14.28 9.14
C GLU A 120 3.33 -13.62 9.91
N ILE A 121 3.55 -13.28 11.19
CA ILE A 121 2.57 -12.53 12.00
C ILE A 121 2.27 -11.17 11.39
N ALA A 122 3.24 -10.57 10.69
CA ALA A 122 3.04 -9.29 10.00
C ALA A 122 2.03 -9.36 8.86
N LEU A 123 1.73 -10.57 8.37
CA LEU A 123 0.78 -10.80 7.29
C LEU A 123 -0.64 -11.10 7.79
N LEU A 124 -0.86 -11.26 9.10
CA LEU A 124 -2.20 -11.52 9.64
C LEU A 124 -3.25 -10.48 9.21
N PRO A 125 -2.98 -9.16 9.17
CA PRO A 125 -3.97 -8.19 8.71
C PRO A 125 -4.47 -8.42 7.27
N PHE A 126 -3.67 -9.10 6.44
CA PHE A 126 -4.10 -9.51 5.10
C PHE A 126 -5.28 -10.48 5.19
N VAL A 127 -5.16 -11.53 6.02
CA VAL A 127 -6.21 -12.55 6.15
C VAL A 127 -7.42 -12.06 6.95
N GLU A 128 -7.21 -11.15 7.90
CA GLU A 128 -8.29 -10.64 8.76
C GLU A 128 -9.19 -9.62 8.04
N SER A 129 -8.60 -8.71 7.26
CA SER A 129 -9.35 -7.57 6.70
C SER A 129 -8.83 -7.05 5.36
N ALA A 130 -7.84 -7.71 4.77
CA ALA A 130 -7.09 -7.17 3.63
C ALA A 130 -6.50 -5.77 3.96
N PHE A 131 -5.95 -5.59 5.16
CA PHE A 131 -5.41 -4.31 5.63
C PHE A 131 -6.42 -3.14 5.59
N ASN A 132 -7.72 -3.40 5.72
CA ASN A 132 -8.72 -2.33 5.72
C ASN A 132 -8.91 -1.73 7.14
N PRO A 133 -8.50 -0.48 7.39
CA PRO A 133 -8.65 0.14 8.72
C PRO A 133 -10.11 0.42 9.08
N GLU A 134 -11.01 0.45 8.11
CA GLU A 134 -12.44 0.69 8.32
C GLU A 134 -13.27 -0.61 8.34
N ALA A 135 -12.61 -1.77 8.29
CA ALA A 135 -13.31 -3.05 8.29
C ALA A 135 -14.13 -3.23 9.57
N LYS A 136 -15.39 -3.62 9.39
CA LYS A 136 -16.33 -3.96 10.46
C LYS A 136 -17.02 -5.27 10.13
N SER A 137 -16.85 -6.28 10.97
CA SER A 137 -17.57 -7.54 10.83
C SER A 137 -19.00 -7.46 11.38
N THR A 138 -19.83 -8.44 11.04
CA THR A 138 -21.17 -8.62 11.62
C THR A 138 -21.11 -8.84 13.13
N ALA A 139 -20.05 -9.51 13.61
CA ALA A 139 -19.75 -9.71 15.03
C ALA A 139 -19.15 -8.46 15.71
N LYS A 140 -19.03 -7.34 14.99
CA LYS A 140 -18.46 -6.05 15.45
C LYS A 140 -16.94 -6.04 15.64
N ALA A 141 -16.21 -6.98 15.04
CA ALA A 141 -14.75 -6.91 14.97
C ALA A 141 -14.33 -5.72 14.09
N MET A 142 -13.29 -4.98 14.51
CA MET A 142 -12.92 -3.69 13.90
C MET A 142 -11.46 -3.62 13.44
N GLY A 143 -11.26 -2.89 12.34
CA GLY A 143 -9.96 -2.46 11.84
C GLY A 143 -9.12 -3.56 11.20
N ILE A 144 -7.84 -3.25 10.97
CA ILE A 144 -6.95 -4.12 10.18
C ILE A 144 -6.73 -5.50 10.83
N TRP A 145 -6.80 -5.56 12.16
CA TRP A 145 -6.61 -6.76 12.97
C TRP A 145 -7.90 -7.46 13.37
N GLN A 146 -9.08 -6.91 13.01
CA GLN A 146 -10.38 -7.44 13.43
C GLN A 146 -10.47 -7.68 14.96
N PHE A 147 -10.05 -6.71 15.76
CA PHE A 147 -10.23 -6.80 17.22
C PHE A 147 -11.71 -6.71 17.60
N MET A 148 -12.14 -7.61 18.48
CA MET A 148 -13.44 -7.47 19.15
C MET A 148 -13.40 -6.28 20.11
N PRO A 149 -14.49 -5.51 20.28
CA PRO A 149 -14.48 -4.31 21.12
C PRO A 149 -14.04 -4.59 22.56
N ARG A 150 -14.49 -5.72 23.14
CA ARG A 150 -14.08 -6.14 24.48
C ARG A 150 -12.58 -6.43 24.55
N THR A 151 -12.06 -7.23 23.63
CA THR A 151 -10.63 -7.53 23.53
C THR A 151 -9.80 -6.26 23.33
N GLY A 152 -10.29 -5.31 22.52
CA GLY A 152 -9.63 -4.01 22.34
C GLY A 152 -9.50 -3.23 23.64
N GLN A 153 -10.50 -3.28 24.53
CA GLN A 153 -10.43 -2.66 25.87
C GLN A 153 -9.39 -3.36 26.75
N ASP A 154 -9.35 -4.69 26.74
CA ASP A 154 -8.37 -5.47 27.50
C ASP A 154 -6.92 -5.10 27.09
N PHE A 155 -6.70 -4.86 25.79
CA PHE A 155 -5.43 -4.38 25.25
C PHE A 155 -5.24 -2.85 25.27
N LYS A 156 -6.16 -2.11 25.90
CA LYS A 156 -6.14 -0.64 26.03
C LYS A 156 -6.03 0.09 24.68
N LEU A 157 -6.64 -0.47 23.64
CA LEU A 157 -6.74 0.16 22.33
C LEU A 157 -7.80 1.28 22.37
N THR A 158 -7.48 2.41 21.75
CA THR A 158 -8.45 3.51 21.57
C THR A 158 -9.68 3.03 20.80
N GLN A 159 -10.87 3.32 21.33
CA GLN A 159 -12.15 3.00 20.71
C GLN A 159 -12.70 4.29 20.07
N ASN A 160 -13.08 4.23 18.79
CA ASN A 160 -13.64 5.36 18.02
C ASN A 160 -15.10 5.08 17.63
#